data_AF-A0AAV0DAH8-F1
#
_entry.id   AF-A0AAV0DAH8-F1
#
_cell.length_a   1.000
_cell.length_b   1.000
_cell.length_c   1.000
_cell.angle_alpha   90.00
_cell.angle_beta   90.00
_cell.angle_gamma   90.00
#
_symmetry.space_group_name_H-M   'P 1'
#
loop_
_entity.id
_entity.type
_entity.pdbx_description
1 polymer ?
#
loop_
_entity_poly.entity_id
_entity_poly.type
_entity_poly.pdbx_seq_one_letter_code
_entity_poly.pdbx_strand_id
1 'polypeptide(L)'
;MDYTLAALKLLCSHLNTATETTTSHSQLAFSLGGILFQRAWIQGVLVSTPAYSDNDAGHFLLDDGTGVIQLVLSNDFLRYDAWELGMYVMVVGGYSVRRDGTQFIK
;
A
#
# COMPACT_ATOMS: atom_id res chain seq x y z
N MET A 1 2.65 14.33 0.14
CA MET A 1 3.61 13.25 -0.15
C MET A 1 4.76 13.87 -0.93
N ASP A 2 5.99 13.52 -0.59
CA ASP A 2 7.20 13.94 -1.29
C ASP A 2 7.42 13.06 -2.52
N TYR A 3 7.24 13.65 -3.70
CA TYR A 3 7.43 12.95 -4.98
C TYR A 3 8.89 12.85 -5.42
N THR A 4 9.81 13.49 -4.69
CA THR A 4 11.26 13.32 -4.91
C THR A 4 11.77 11.99 -4.35
N LEU A 5 11.04 11.39 -3.39
CA LEU A 5 11.34 10.07 -2.85
C LEU A 5 10.86 8.95 -3.78
N ALA A 6 11.52 7.80 -3.66
CA ALA A 6 11.22 6.62 -4.48
C ALA A 6 9.79 6.10 -4.24
N ALA A 7 9.17 5.62 -5.33
CA ALA A 7 8.09 4.64 -5.26
C ALA A 7 8.74 3.26 -5.34
N LEU A 8 9.09 2.70 -4.18
CA LEU A 8 9.97 1.55 -4.12
C LEU A 8 9.21 0.27 -4.50
N LYS A 9 9.69 -0.44 -5.52
CA LYS A 9 9.18 -1.77 -5.87
C LYS A 9 9.72 -2.79 -4.87
N LEU A 10 8.82 -3.50 -4.19
CA LEU A 10 9.16 -4.38 -3.09
C LEU A 10 8.10 -5.48 -2.89
N LEU A 11 8.42 -6.42 -2.01
CA LEU A 11 7.53 -7.46 -1.54
C LEU A 11 7.03 -7.11 -0.13
N CYS A 12 5.85 -7.59 0.26
CA CYS A 12 5.23 -7.37 1.57
C CYS A 12 6.14 -7.82 2.71
N SER A 13 6.85 -8.94 2.53
CA SER A 13 7.85 -9.41 3.49
C SER A 13 8.96 -8.39 3.79
N HIS A 14 9.34 -7.55 2.82
CA HIS A 14 10.34 -6.51 3.05
C HIS A 14 9.82 -5.38 3.96
N LEU A 15 8.51 -5.10 3.93
CA LEU A 15 7.90 -4.05 4.76
C LEU A 15 8.03 -4.34 6.25
N ASN A 16 8.10 -5.61 6.64
CA ASN A 16 8.32 -6.03 8.03
C ASN A 16 9.67 -5.57 8.60
N THR A 17 10.62 -5.23 7.71
CA THR A 17 11.95 -4.74 8.07
C THR A 17 12.13 -3.25 7.76
N ALA A 18 11.12 -2.60 7.19
CA ALA A 18 11.16 -1.18 6.92
C ALA A 18 11.01 -0.39 8.23
N THR A 19 11.85 0.63 8.41
CA THR A 19 11.81 1.46 9.61
C THR A 19 11.14 2.79 9.30
N GLU A 20 10.15 3.17 10.11
CA GLU A 20 9.56 4.50 10.05
C GLU A 20 10.61 5.57 10.40
N THR A 21 10.57 6.68 9.68
CA THR A 21 11.45 7.83 9.87
C THR A 21 10.74 9.11 9.48
N THR A 22 11.39 10.24 9.70
CA THR A 22 10.88 11.56 9.36
C THR A 22 11.85 12.27 8.43
N THR A 23 11.35 12.85 7.35
CA THR A 23 12.16 13.64 6.42
C THR A 23 12.52 15.00 7.04
N SER A 24 13.43 15.74 6.38
CA SER A 24 13.82 17.10 6.78
C SER A 24 12.66 18.10 6.86
N HIS A 25 11.53 17.82 6.21
CA HIS A 25 10.31 18.62 6.24
C HIS A 25 9.24 18.08 7.21
N SER A 26 9.65 17.28 8.19
CA SER A 26 8.76 16.66 9.18
C SER A 26 7.67 15.76 8.57
N GLN A 27 7.91 15.20 7.38
CA GLN A 27 6.97 14.27 6.74
C GLN A 27 7.35 12.83 7.09
N LEU A 28 6.34 12.00 7.36
CA LEU A 28 6.52 10.58 7.61
C LEU A 28 7.06 9.88 6.34
N ALA A 29 8.07 9.03 6.51
CA ALA A 29 8.67 8.22 5.47
C ALA A 29 9.14 6.89 6.05
N PHE A 30 9.58 5.98 5.19
CA PHE A 30 10.13 4.69 5.58
C PHE A 30 11.50 4.50 4.94
N SER A 31 12.38 3.79 5.64
CA SER A 31 13.69 3.39 5.14
C SER A 31 13.76 1.87 5.02
N LEU A 32 14.22 1.39 3.87
CA LEU A 32 14.53 -0.02 3.63
C LEU A 32 15.86 -0.12 2.90
N GLY A 33 16.86 -0.77 3.51
CA GLY A 33 18.20 -0.88 2.90
C GLY A 33 18.85 0.47 2.58
N GLY A 34 18.55 1.52 3.35
CA GLY A 34 19.04 2.88 3.13
C GLY A 34 18.26 3.69 2.09
N ILE A 35 17.21 3.12 1.48
CA ILE A 35 16.35 3.82 0.54
C ILE A 35 15.16 4.42 1.29
N LEU A 36 15.01 5.75 1.20
CA LEU A 36 13.84 6.45 1.69
C LEU A 36 12.69 6.37 0.69
N PHE A 37 11.51 6.00 1.17
CA PHE A 37 10.29 5.95 0.39
C PHE A 37 9.08 6.40 1.19
N GLN A 38 8.10 6.93 0.48
CA GLN A 38 6.73 7.15 0.99
C GLN A 38 5.70 6.36 0.20
N ARG A 39 6.08 5.90 -1.00
CA ARG A 39 5.24 5.11 -1.89
C ARG A 39 5.81 3.71 -2.04
N ALA A 40 4.95 2.72 -2.00
CA ALA A 40 5.29 1.35 -2.32
C ALA A 40 4.72 0.99 -3.69
N TRP A 41 5.47 0.19 -4.44
CA TRP A 41 5.02 -0.47 -5.66
C TRP A 41 4.97 -1.97 -5.38
N ILE A 42 3.76 -2.53 -5.30
CA ILE A 42 3.52 -3.95 -5.03
C ILE A 42 2.69 -4.56 -6.16
N GLN A 43 2.96 -5.82 -6.48
CA GLN A 43 2.20 -6.60 -7.44
C GLN A 43 1.75 -7.90 -6.78
N GLY A 44 0.51 -8.31 -7.00
CA GLY A 44 -0.05 -9.48 -6.33
C GLY A 44 -1.47 -9.81 -6.79
N VAL A 45 -2.08 -10.78 -6.13
CA VAL A 45 -3.44 -11.26 -6.38
C VAL A 45 -4.40 -10.68 -5.35
N LEU A 46 -5.56 -10.17 -5.78
CA LEU A 46 -6.63 -9.78 -4.87
C LEU A 46 -7.24 -11.04 -4.23
N VAL A 47 -7.16 -11.12 -2.90
CA VAL A 47 -7.65 -12.28 -2.12
C VAL A 47 -8.88 -11.96 -1.27
N SER A 48 -9.48 -10.78 -1.45
CA SER A 48 -10.76 -10.42 -0.85
C SER A 48 -11.65 -9.67 -1.83
N THR A 49 -12.96 -9.74 -1.62
CA THR A 49 -13.94 -8.82 -2.22
C THR A 49 -13.85 -7.44 -1.56
N PRO A 50 -14.30 -6.36 -2.23
CA PRO A 50 -14.29 -5.03 -1.63
C PRO A 50 -15.18 -4.99 -0.39
N ALA A 51 -14.58 -4.65 0.76
CA ALA A 51 -15.33 -4.17 1.91
C ALA A 51 -15.40 -2.64 1.82
N TYR A 52 -16.60 -2.09 1.73
CA TYR A 52 -16.81 -0.63 1.75
C TYR A 52 -16.85 -0.14 3.21
N SER A 53 -16.15 0.95 3.51
CA SER A 53 -16.26 1.64 4.80
C SER A 53 -17.04 2.95 4.66
N ASP A 54 -17.44 3.55 5.78
CA ASP A 54 -18.24 4.80 5.86
C ASP A 54 -17.62 5.99 5.10
N ASN A 55 -16.33 5.92 4.73
CA ASN A 55 -15.62 6.93 3.95
C ASN A 55 -15.61 6.66 2.43
N ASP A 56 -16.50 5.80 1.94
CA ASP A 56 -16.61 5.47 0.51
C ASP A 56 -15.29 4.96 -0.11
N ALA A 57 -14.46 4.30 0.71
CA ALA A 57 -13.23 3.67 0.28
C ALA A 57 -13.41 2.15 0.20
N GLY A 58 -12.91 1.56 -0.89
CA GLY A 58 -12.90 0.13 -1.10
C GLY A 58 -11.66 -0.48 -0.46
N HIS A 59 -11.88 -1.41 0.46
CA HIS A 59 -10.81 -2.13 1.14
C HIS A 59 -10.64 -3.52 0.53
N PHE A 60 -9.44 -3.82 0.05
CA PHE A 60 -9.07 -5.12 -0.47
C PHE A 60 -7.85 -5.67 0.27
N LEU A 61 -7.64 -6.97 0.17
CA LEU A 61 -6.42 -7.64 0.55
C LEU A 61 -5.68 -8.07 -0.71
N LEU A 62 -4.40 -7.72 -0.79
CA LEU A 62 -3.48 -8.06 -1.88
C LEU A 62 -2.41 -9.02 -1.35
N ASP A 63 -2.30 -10.19 -1.96
CA ASP A 63 -1.28 -11.20 -1.65
C ASP A 63 -0.21 -11.22 -2.75
N ASP A 64 1.05 -10.96 -2.40
CA ASP A 64 2.17 -10.99 -3.34
C ASP A 64 3.00 -12.29 -3.30
N GLY A 65 2.53 -13.30 -2.57
CA GLY A 65 3.21 -14.57 -2.33
C GLY A 65 4.19 -14.55 -1.16
N THR A 66 4.48 -13.39 -0.57
CA THR A 66 5.32 -13.26 0.64
C THR A 66 4.59 -12.68 1.84
N GLY A 67 3.40 -12.16 1.63
CA GLY A 67 2.54 -11.61 2.66
C GLY A 67 1.28 -10.99 2.05
N VAL A 68 0.39 -10.57 2.94
CA VAL A 68 -0.87 -9.91 2.57
C VAL A 68 -0.84 -8.48 3.09
N ILE A 69 -1.19 -7.53 2.24
CA ILE A 69 -1.31 -6.12 2.60
C ILE A 69 -2.70 -5.59 2.26
N GLN A 70 -3.19 -4.65 3.05
CA GLN A 70 -4.44 -3.98 2.73
C GLN A 70 -4.24 -2.92 1.64
N LEU A 71 -5.09 -2.94 0.64
CA LEU A 71 -5.24 -1.90 -0.37
C LEU A 71 -6.48 -1.06 -0.05
N VAL A 72 -6.34 0.25 -0.04
CA VAL A 72 -7.43 1.21 0.19
C VAL A 72 -7.60 2.07 -1.07
N LEU A 73 -8.65 1.82 -1.83
CA LEU A 73 -8.93 2.54 -3.06
C LEU A 73 -9.99 3.62 -2.83
N SER A 74 -9.80 4.80 -3.42
CA SER A 74 -10.85 5.80 -3.50
C SER A 74 -11.94 5.37 -4.48
N ASN A 75 -13.14 5.94 -4.31
CA ASN A 75 -14.29 5.70 -5.17
C ASN A 75 -14.01 5.90 -6.67
N ASP A 76 -13.10 6.81 -7.03
CA ASP A 76 -12.75 7.03 -8.44
C ASP A 76 -12.22 5.74 -9.07
N PHE A 77 -11.33 5.02 -8.39
CA PHE A 77 -10.78 3.74 -8.90
C PHE A 77 -11.81 2.60 -8.91
N LEU A 78 -12.80 2.65 -8.01
CA LEU A 78 -13.84 1.61 -7.90
C LEU A 78 -14.92 1.76 -8.98
N ARG A 79 -15.13 2.98 -9.48
CA ARG A 79 -16.19 3.27 -10.45
C ARG A 79 -15.83 2.88 -11.87
N TYR A 80 -14.54 2.88 -12.20
CA TYR A 80 -14.08 2.65 -13.58
C TYR A 80 -13.68 1.21 -13.86
N ASP A 81 -13.30 0.44 -12.83
CA ASP A 81 -12.83 -0.94 -12.99
C ASP A 81 -13.64 -1.91 -12.13
N ALA A 82 -14.03 -3.06 -12.70
CA ALA A 82 -14.59 -4.16 -11.93
C ALA A 82 -13.45 -4.87 -11.19
N TRP A 83 -13.25 -4.55 -9.92
CA TRP A 83 -12.25 -5.21 -9.07
C TRP A 83 -12.77 -6.55 -8.56
N GLU A 84 -12.15 -7.65 -9.00
CA GLU A 84 -12.60 -9.01 -8.68
C GLU A 84 -11.51 -9.82 -7.92
N LEU A 85 -11.93 -10.57 -6.90
CA LEU A 85 -11.92 -12.03 -7.03
C LEU A 85 -10.71 -12.69 -7.72
N GLY A 86 -9.46 -12.54 -7.26
CA GLY A 86 -8.32 -13.25 -7.86
C GLY A 86 -7.64 -12.53 -9.04
N MET A 87 -7.98 -11.28 -9.32
CA MET A 87 -7.25 -10.46 -10.28
C MET A 87 -5.80 -10.25 -9.84
N TYR A 88 -4.87 -10.35 -10.79
CA TYR A 88 -3.49 -9.96 -10.59
C TYR A 88 -3.33 -8.47 -10.90
N VAL A 89 -2.94 -7.68 -9.91
CA VAL A 89 -2.87 -6.22 -10.01
C VAL A 89 -1.48 -5.69 -9.68
N MET A 90 -1.20 -4.49 -10.16
CA MET A 90 -0.03 -3.70 -9.81
C MET A 90 -0.50 -2.39 -9.21
N VAL A 91 -0.02 -2.07 -8.00
CA VAL A 91 -0.41 -0.87 -7.27
C VAL A 91 0.83 -0.05 -6.96
N VAL A 92 0.73 1.26 -7.20
CA VAL A 92 1.65 2.26 -6.66
C VAL A 92 0.85 3.25 -5.82
N GLY A 93 1.16 3.33 -4.53
CA GLY A 93 0.42 4.20 -3.61
C GLY A 93 1.22 4.54 -2.37
N GLY A 94 0.68 5.43 -1.55
CA GLY A 94 1.28 5.80 -0.27
C GLY A 94 1.27 4.62 0.68
N TYR A 95 2.43 4.29 1.23
CA TYR A 95 2.55 3.26 2.27
C TYR A 95 2.32 3.88 3.65
N SER A 96 1.59 3.18 4.51
CA SER A 96 1.31 3.64 5.87
C SER A 96 1.03 2.46 6.80
N VAL A 97 1.26 2.67 8.09
CA VAL A 97 0.99 1.70 9.16
C VAL A 97 0.04 2.33 10.16
N ARG A 98 -1.06 1.65 10.47
CA ARG A 98 -2.01 2.08 11.51
C ARG A 98 -1.42 1.86 12.90
N ARG A 99 -2.01 2.47 13.91
CA ARG A 99 -1.61 2.29 15.32
C ARG A 99 -1.72 0.84 15.81
N ASP A 100 -2.60 0.05 15.20
CA ASP A 100 -2.74 -1.39 15.48
C ASP A 100 -1.72 -2.26 14.73
N GLY A 101 -0.78 -1.66 14.00
CA GLY A 101 0.22 -2.34 13.20
C GLY A 101 -0.26 -2.74 11.80
N THR A 102 -1.52 -2.47 11.43
CA THR A 102 -2.03 -2.82 10.11
C THR A 102 -1.35 -1.97 9.04
N GLN A 103 -0.61 -2.64 8.17
CA GLN A 103 0.05 -2.05 7.02
C GLN A 103 -0.92 -1.92 5.85
N PHE A 104 -0.88 -0.79 5.14
CA PHE A 104 -1.74 -0.58 3.97
C PHE A 104 -1.11 0.33 2.91
N ILE A 105 -1.62 0.21 1.68
CA ILE A 105 -1.34 1.12 0.56
C ILE A 105 -2.62 1.89 0.24
N LYS A 106 -2.51 3.20 0.04
CA LYS A 106 -3.59 4.10 -0.37
C LYS A 106 -3.24 4.89 -1.62
#